data_AF-F9GA87-F1
#
_entry.id   AF-F9GA87-F1
#
_cell.length_a   1.000
_cell.length_b   1.000
_cell.length_c   1.000
_cell.angle_alpha   90.00
_cell.angle_beta   90.00
_cell.angle_gamma   90.00
#
_symmetry.space_group_name_H-M   'P 1'
#
loop_
_entity.id
_entity.type
_entity.pdbx_description
1 polymer ?
#
loop_
_entity_poly.entity_id
_entity_poly.type
_entity_poly.pdbx_seq_one_letter_code
_entity_poly.pdbx_strand_id
1 'polypeptide(L)'
;RLTTPVRATIESTSRRVGIRARDVRAVVEEQHPESSFTQRDIYNARALINREKLNGYTPTAALIKLFDEMEIPYLVKCKVPINYTNYTFRPRVV
;
A
#
# COMPACT_ATOMS: atom_id res chain seq x y z
N ARG A 1 17.97 1.90 -10.07
CA ARG A 1 17.60 2.27 -8.68
C ARG A 1 16.41 3.22 -8.76
N LEU A 2 15.41 3.09 -7.87
CA LEU A 2 14.25 3.97 -7.88
C LEU A 2 14.64 5.35 -7.32
N THR A 3 14.90 6.31 -8.21
CA THR A 3 15.21 7.71 -7.82
C THR A 3 13.91 8.44 -7.48
N THR A 4 14.02 9.52 -6.68
CA THR A 4 12.88 10.38 -6.32
C THR A 4 12.05 10.87 -7.52
N PRO A 5 12.64 11.37 -8.63
CA PRO A 5 11.84 11.83 -9.78
C PRO A 5 11.08 10.68 -10.47
N VAL A 6 11.73 9.54 -10.70
CA VAL A 6 11.08 8.35 -11.28
C VAL A 6 9.94 7.86 -10.39
N ARG A 7 10.18 7.84 -9.07
CA ARG A 7 9.17 7.44 -8.09
C ARG A 7 7.93 8.31 -8.18
N ALA A 8 8.10 9.63 -8.29
CA ALA A 8 6.99 10.57 -8.40
C ALA A 8 6.18 10.34 -9.69
N THR A 9 6.86 10.07 -10.82
CA THR A 9 6.19 9.68 -12.07
C THR A 9 5.39 8.38 -11.88
N ILE A 10 6.01 7.30 -11.39
CA ILE A 10 5.33 6.01 -11.16
C ILE A 10 4.11 6.19 -10.26
N GLU A 11 4.25 6.95 -9.17
CA GLU A 11 3.16 7.20 -8.23
C GLU A 11 2.01 7.97 -8.90
N SER A 12 2.31 9.06 -9.61
CA SER A 12 1.29 9.90 -10.25
C SER A 12 0.52 9.13 -11.34
N THR A 13 1.22 8.39 -12.19
CA THR A 13 0.62 7.57 -13.25
C THR A 13 -0.15 6.37 -12.67
N SER A 14 0.26 5.85 -11.50
CA SER A 14 -0.42 4.71 -10.88
C SER A 14 -1.68 5.07 -10.08
N ARG A 15 -2.04 6.35 -9.94
CA ARG A 15 -3.21 6.79 -9.16
C ARG A 15 -4.55 6.27 -9.70
N ARG A 16 -4.66 6.07 -11.01
CA ARG A 16 -5.92 5.63 -11.64
C ARG A 16 -6.01 4.11 -11.64
N VAL A 17 -7.15 3.60 -11.18
CA VAL A 17 -7.45 2.17 -11.21
C VAL A 17 -7.48 1.69 -12.66
N GLY A 18 -6.85 0.56 -12.94
CA GLY A 18 -6.81 -0.07 -14.28
C GLY A 18 -5.56 0.21 -15.11
N ILE A 19 -4.68 1.15 -14.71
CA ILE A 19 -3.42 1.39 -15.44
C ILE A 19 -2.44 0.23 -15.16
N ARG A 20 -2.08 -0.50 -16.23
CA ARG A 20 -1.20 -1.66 -16.12
C ARG A 20 0.25 -1.22 -15.97
N ALA A 21 1.07 -2.08 -15.38
CA ALA A 21 2.50 -1.81 -15.19
C ALA A 21 3.25 -1.52 -16.51
N ARG A 22 2.80 -2.10 -17.63
CA ARG A 22 3.37 -1.83 -18.96
C ARG A 22 3.15 -0.38 -19.41
N ASP A 23 1.98 0.17 -19.10
CA ASP A 23 1.58 1.52 -19.54
C ASP A 23 2.33 2.55 -18.68
N VAL A 24 2.47 2.28 -17.38
CA VAL A 24 3.34 3.07 -16.50
C VAL A 24 4.80 3.00 -16.95
N ARG A 25 5.29 1.83 -17.35
CA ARG A 25 6.67 1.69 -17.86
C ARG A 25 6.88 2.58 -19.08
N ALA A 26 5.97 2.58 -20.04
CA ALA A 26 6.07 3.43 -21.23
C ALA A 26 6.20 4.91 -20.87
N VAL A 27 5.38 5.40 -19.92
CA VAL A 27 5.46 6.80 -19.44
C VAL A 27 6.79 7.09 -18.74
N VAL A 28 7.31 6.13 -17.97
CA VAL A 28 8.62 6.28 -17.29
C VAL A 28 9.76 6.31 -18.30
N GLU A 29 9.75 5.43 -19.32
CA GLU A 29 10.74 5.40 -20.39
C GLU A 29 10.73 6.70 -21.21
N GLU A 30 9.55 7.30 -21.42
CA GLU A 30 9.40 8.59 -22.11
C GLU A 30 9.94 9.76 -21.29
N GLN A 31 9.65 9.82 -19.99
CA GLN A 31 10.03 10.95 -19.13
C GLN A 31 11.46 10.84 -18.56
N HIS A 32 11.97 9.62 -18.40
CA HIS A 32 13.26 9.31 -17.78
C HIS A 32 14.02 8.30 -18.65
N PRO A 33 14.47 8.69 -19.86
CA PRO A 33 15.09 7.78 -20.84
C PRO A 33 16.42 7.17 -20.36
N GLU A 34 17.09 7.81 -19.41
CA GLU A 34 18.29 7.32 -18.73
C GLU A 34 18.00 6.15 -17.78
N SER A 35 16.73 5.91 -17.46
CA SER A 35 16.28 4.91 -16.52
C SER A 35 15.72 3.69 -17.23
N SER A 36 16.24 2.51 -16.90
CA SER A 36 15.77 1.24 -17.45
C SER A 36 14.96 0.49 -16.38
N PHE A 37 13.68 0.26 -16.67
CA PHE A 37 12.78 -0.45 -15.78
C PHE A 37 12.10 -1.60 -16.49
N THR A 38 12.11 -2.78 -15.88
CA THR A 38 11.26 -3.88 -16.33
C THR A 38 9.84 -3.70 -15.80
N GLN A 39 8.89 -4.44 -16.38
CA GLN A 39 7.52 -4.48 -15.85
C GLN A 39 7.50 -4.96 -14.38
N ARG A 40 8.39 -5.89 -14.02
CA ARG A 40 8.53 -6.38 -12.65
C ARG A 40 8.99 -5.28 -11.69
N ASP A 41 9.90 -4.41 -12.14
CA ASP A 41 10.38 -3.30 -11.33
C ASP A 41 9.28 -2.28 -11.04
N ILE A 42 8.37 -2.04 -11.99
CA ILE A 42 7.19 -1.19 -11.76
C ILE A 42 6.29 -1.78 -10.66
N TYR A 43 6.06 -3.09 -10.65
CA TYR A 43 5.29 -3.73 -9.57
C TYR A 43 6.02 -3.64 -8.22
N ASN A 44 7.33 -3.87 -8.21
CA ASN A 44 8.14 -3.73 -6.99
C ASN A 44 8.12 -2.28 -6.47
N ALA A 45 8.22 -1.29 -7.35
CA ALA A 45 8.14 0.12 -7.00
C ALA A 45 6.77 0.48 -6.42
N ARG A 46 5.67 0.00 -7.03
CA ARG A 46 4.31 0.17 -6.48
C ARG A 46 4.18 -0.44 -5.10
N ALA A 47 4.69 -1.66 -4.89
CA ALA A 47 4.66 -2.33 -3.60
C ALA A 47 5.44 -1.54 -2.53
N LEU A 48 6.62 -1.01 -2.89
CA LEU A 48 7.43 -0.18 -2.02
C LEU A 48 6.70 1.14 -1.64
N ILE A 49 6.17 1.84 -2.63
CA ILE A 49 5.41 3.09 -2.42
C ILE A 49 4.20 2.84 -1.50
N ASN A 50 3.45 1.76 -1.73
CA ASN A 50 2.31 1.40 -0.91
C ASN A 50 2.70 1.05 0.53
N ARG A 51 3.81 0.31 0.70
CA ARG A 51 4.33 -0.02 2.03
C ARG A 51 4.72 1.23 2.80
N GLU A 52 5.37 2.19 2.17
CA GLU A 52 5.74 3.46 2.81
C GLU A 52 4.52 4.30 3.18
N LYS A 53 3.49 4.38 2.30
CA LYS A 53 2.23 5.08 2.61
C LYS A 53 1.51 4.52 3.83
N LEU A 54 1.63 3.21 4.05
CA LEU A 54 0.98 2.50 5.14
C LEU A 54 1.90 2.31 6.34
N ASN A 55 3.04 3.02 6.42
CA ASN A 55 4.02 2.88 7.50
C ASN A 55 4.47 1.43 7.75
N GLY A 56 4.51 0.60 6.70
CA GLY A 56 4.87 -0.81 6.80
C GLY A 56 3.73 -1.76 7.14
N TYR A 57 2.54 -1.26 7.47
CA TYR A 57 1.38 -2.08 7.79
C TYR A 57 0.70 -2.65 6.54
N THR A 58 -0.01 -3.77 6.72
CA THR A 58 -0.98 -4.22 5.71
C THR A 58 -2.14 -3.22 5.60
N PRO A 59 -2.87 -3.15 4.48
CA PRO A 59 -4.00 -2.23 4.35
C PRO A 59 -5.04 -2.35 5.47
N THR A 60 -5.34 -3.58 5.91
CA THR A 60 -6.26 -3.84 7.02
C THR A 60 -5.69 -3.37 8.35
N ALA A 61 -4.41 -3.63 8.62
CA ALA A 61 -3.75 -3.18 9.84
C ALA A 61 -3.66 -1.65 9.91
N ALA A 62 -3.36 -0.98 8.79
CA ALA A 62 -3.35 0.47 8.70
C ALA A 62 -4.74 1.07 8.94
N LEU A 63 -5.79 0.44 8.41
CA LEU A 63 -7.18 0.86 8.64
C LEU A 63 -7.60 0.71 10.11
N ILE A 64 -7.27 -0.43 10.73
CA ILE A 64 -7.53 -0.68 12.15
C ILE A 64 -6.84 0.38 13.01
N LYS A 65 -5.54 0.62 12.76
CA LYS A 65 -4.76 1.64 13.46
C LYS A 65 -5.38 3.02 13.33
N LEU A 66 -5.86 3.39 12.13
CA LEU A 66 -6.55 4.66 11.90
C LEU A 66 -7.82 4.78 12.75
N PHE A 67 -8.61 3.71 12.86
CA PHE A 67 -9.80 3.72 13.71
C PHE A 67 -9.47 3.82 15.20
N ASP A 68 -8.42 3.12 15.65
CA ASP A 68 -7.93 3.23 17.01
C ASP A 68 -7.46 4.66 17.33
N GLU A 69 -6.75 5.32 16.40
CA GLU A 69 -6.29 6.72 16.54
C GLU A 69 -7.44 7.74 16.52
N MET A 70 -8.51 7.46 15.78
CA MET A 70 -9.70 8.32 15.71
C MET A 70 -10.76 8.00 16.77
N GLU A 71 -10.50 7.01 17.64
CA GLU A 71 -11.45 6.49 18.63
C GLU A 71 -12.80 6.05 18.04
N ILE A 72 -12.79 5.61 16.77
CA ILE A 72 -13.99 5.14 16.08
C ILE A 72 -14.23 3.67 16.44
N PRO A 73 -15.40 3.30 16.99
CA PRO A 73 -15.70 1.90 17.28
C PRO A 73 -15.90 1.10 15.99
N TYR A 74 -15.32 -0.09 15.91
CA TYR A 74 -15.48 -1.02 14.79
C TYR A 74 -15.73 -2.45 15.27
N LEU A 75 -16.44 -3.23 14.46
CA LEU A 75 -16.68 -4.66 14.71
C LEU A 75 -15.71 -5.50 13.87
N VAL A 76 -14.87 -6.28 14.53
CA VAL A 76 -14.00 -7.26 13.87
C VAL A 76 -14.72 -8.59 13.81
N LYS A 77 -15.08 -9.04 12.60
CA LYS A 77 -15.56 -10.41 12.38
C LYS A 77 -14.36 -11.33 12.15
N CYS A 78 -13.92 -12.03 13.19
CA CYS A 78 -12.91 -13.08 13.06
C CYS A 78 -13.57 -14.46 12.84
N LYS A 79 -12.86 -15.39 12.18
CA LYS A 79 -13.31 -16.79 11.98
C LYS A 79 -12.94 -17.72 13.16
N VAL A 80 -12.30 -17.19 14.20
CA VAL A 80 -11.92 -17.97 15.39
C VAL A 80 -13.10 -17.95 16.36
N PRO A 81 -13.52 -19.10 16.95
CA PRO A 81 -14.61 -19.11 17.91
C PRO A 81 -14.22 -18.27 19.13
N ILE A 82 -14.91 -17.15 19.31
CA ILE A 82 -14.71 -16.25 20.44
C ILE A 82 -15.54 -16.83 21.59
N ASN A 83 -14.90 -17.50 22.55
CA ASN A 83 -15.56 -17.81 23.80
C ASN A 83 -15.74 -16.50 24.56
N TYR A 84 -16.98 -16.01 24.61
CA TYR A 84 -17.36 -14.76 25.23
C TYR A 84 -17.00 -14.74 26.71
N THR A 85 -15.87 -14.12 27.03
CA THR A 85 -15.62 -13.52 28.34
C THR A 85 -14.95 -12.18 28.08
N ASN A 86 -15.72 -11.10 28.25
CA ASN A 86 -15.36 -9.69 28.50
C ASN A 86 -13.91 -9.24 28.30
N TYR A 87 -13.34 -9.41 27.12
CA TYR A 87 -12.12 -8.72 26.71
C TYR A 87 -12.43 -7.95 25.45
N THR A 88 -12.33 -6.63 25.55
CA THR A 88 -12.16 -5.76 24.39
C THR A 88 -10.95 -6.28 23.63
N PHE A 89 -11.19 -7.02 22.54
CA PHE A 89 -10.14 -7.49 21.66
C PHE A 89 -9.49 -6.25 21.06
N ARG A 90 -8.41 -5.78 21.68
CA ARG A 90 -7.50 -4.79 21.11
C ARG A 90 -6.49 -5.60 20.30
N PRO A 91 -6.69 -5.82 18.99
CA PRO A 91 -5.67 -6.47 18.19
C PRO A 91 -4.40 -5.64 18.32
N ARG A 92 -3.38 -6.18 18.99
CA ARG A 92 -2.07 -5.54 18.99
C ARG A 92 -1.53 -5.69 17.57
N VAL A 93 -1.63 -4.62 16.79
CA VAL A 93 -1.09 -4.56 15.44
C VAL A 93 0.43 -4.58 15.56
N VAL A 94 1.04 -5.75 15.34
CA VAL A 94 2.50 -5.94 15.25
C VAL A 94 2.99 -5.46 13.89
#